data_AF-T1BGP0-F1
#
_entry.id   AF-T1BGP0-F1
#
_cell.length_a   1.000
_cell.length_b   1.000
_cell.length_c   1.000
_cell.angle_alpha   90.00
_cell.angle_beta   90.00
_cell.angle_gamma   90.00
#
_symmetry.space_group_name_H-M   'P 1'
#
loop_
_entity.id
_entity.type
_entity.pdbx_description
1 polymer ?
#
loop_
_entity_poly.entity_id
_entity_poly.type
_entity_poly.pdbx_seq_one_letter_code
_entity_poly.pdbx_strand_id
1 'polypeptide(L)' 'ELLRAGDCAGFKAGVADAHHLQNRSGREALILEVGTRNPDGDGAHYPDIDLDLPRGARHYTHRDGTPY' A
#
# COMPACT_ATOMS: atom_id res chain seq x y z
N GLU A 1 7.83 -7.57 -9.64
CA GLU A 1 7.28 -8.26 -10.84
C GLU A 1 7.06 -7.30 -12.00
N LEU A 2 7.11 -7.79 -13.25
CA LEU A 2 6.70 -7.04 -14.44
C LEU A 2 5.26 -7.41 -14.80
N LEU A 3 4.34 -6.44 -14.73
CA LEU A 3 2.94 -6.62 -15.10
C LEU A 3 2.66 -6.06 -16.50
N ARG A 4 1.79 -6.74 -17.24
CA ARG A 4 1.27 -6.35 -18.55
C ARG A 4 -0.25 -6.21 -18.49
N ALA A 5 -0.83 -5.65 -19.56
CA ALA A 5 -2.27 -5.59 -19.72
C ALA A 5 -2.87 -7.01 -19.67
N GLY A 6 -3.81 -7.22 -18.74
CA GLY A 6 -4.44 -8.52 -18.48
C GLY A 6 -3.86 -9.29 -17.30
N ASP A 7 -2.68 -8.92 -16.78
CA ASP A 7 -2.13 -9.52 -15.57
C ASP A 7 -2.88 -9.05 -14.32
N CYS A 8 -2.94 -9.92 -13.32
CA CYS A 8 -3.53 -9.64 -12.02
C CYS A 8 -2.50 -9.89 -10.91
N ALA A 9 -2.49 -9.02 -9.90
CA ALA A 9 -1.75 -9.21 -8.66
C ALA A 9 -2.73 -9.10 -7.48
N GLY A 10 -2.51 -9.93 -6.45
CA GLY A 10 -3.35 -9.95 -5.26
C GLY A 10 -2.51 -9.90 -4.00
N PHE A 11 -2.94 -9.08 -3.03
CA PHE A 11 -2.20 -8.82 -1.80
C PHE A 11 -3.08 -9.16 -0.61
N LYS A 12 -2.77 -10.29 0.04
CA LYS A 12 -3.57 -10.78 1.16
C LYS A 12 -3.30 -9.92 2.40
N ALA A 13 -4.37 -9.36 2.97
CA ALA A 13 -4.28 -8.57 4.21
C ALA A 13 -3.55 -9.32 5.34
N GLY A 14 -2.69 -8.60 6.06
CA GLY A 14 -1.89 -9.14 7.17
C GLY A 14 -0.65 -9.92 6.76
N VAL A 15 -0.42 -10.17 5.46
CA VAL A 15 0.87 -10.67 4.98
C VAL A 15 1.83 -9.49 4.90
N ALA A 16 2.96 -9.60 5.60
CA ALA A 16 4.01 -8.57 5.64
C ALA A 16 4.84 -8.55 4.33
N ASP A 17 4.17 -8.32 3.21
CA ASP A 17 4.74 -8.18 1.87
C ASP A 17 4.25 -6.86 1.27
N ALA A 18 4.97 -5.79 1.60
CA ALA A 18 4.66 -4.46 1.13
C ALA A 18 4.89 -4.37 -0.39
N HIS A 19 3.99 -3.70 -1.09
CA HIS A 19 3.99 -3.64 -2.54
C HIS A 19 3.73 -2.23 -3.03
N HIS A 20 4.34 -1.89 -4.15
CA HIS A 20 4.04 -0.67 -4.90
C HIS A 20 4.06 -1.00 -6.40
N LEU A 21 3.44 -0.14 -7.20
CA LEU A 21 3.53 -0.21 -8.66
C LEU A 21 4.35 0.97 -9.17
N GLN A 22 5.30 0.69 -10.06
CA GLN A 22 6.10 1.72 -10.71
C GLN A 22 5.91 1.63 -12.22
N ASN A 23 5.42 2.70 -12.83
CA ASN A 23 5.45 2.84 -14.28
C ASN A 23 6.83 3.33 -14.72
N ARG A 24 7.69 2.40 -15.15
CA ARG A 24 9.03 2.69 -15.69
C ARG A 24 9.05 2.85 -17.22
N SER A 25 7.88 2.96 -17.85
CA SER A 25 7.75 3.11 -19.29
C SER A 25 7.65 4.59 -19.69
N GLY A 26 7.76 4.88 -21.00
CA GLY A 26 7.56 6.22 -21.56
C GLY A 26 6.10 6.55 -21.89
N ARG A 27 5.13 5.80 -21.38
CA ARG A 27 3.69 5.98 -21.66
C ARG A 27 2.83 5.72 -20.44
N GLU A 28 1.58 6.15 -20.47
CA GLU A 28 0.62 5.90 -19.39
C GLU A 28 0.36 4.39 -19.19
N ALA A 29 0.18 4.01 -17.92
CA ALA A 29 -0.26 2.69 -17.51
C ALA A 29 -1.56 2.86 -16.71
N LEU A 30 -2.60 2.10 -17.07
CA LEU A 30 -3.89 2.09 -16.39
C LEU A 30 -4.04 0.78 -15.62
N ILE A 31 -4.47 0.87 -14.36
CA ILE A 31 -4.74 -0.26 -13.49
C ILE A 31 -6.16 -0.17 -12.92
N LEU A 32 -6.78 -1.31 -12.66
CA LEU A 32 -7.97 -1.41 -11.84
C LEU A 32 -7.56 -1.91 -10.44
N GLU A 33 -7.74 -1.07 -9.43
CA GLU A 33 -7.50 -1.43 -8.03
C GLU A 33 -8.81 -1.69 -7.30
N VAL A 34 -8.88 -2.81 -6.58
CA VAL A 34 -10.06 -3.22 -5.81
C VAL A 34 -9.61 -3.55 -4.39
N GLY A 35 -10.14 -2.82 -3.41
CA GLY A 35 -9.84 -3.01 -1.99
C GLY A 35 -11.10 -3.05 -1.13
N THR A 36 -11.04 -3.76 -0.01
CA THR A 36 -12.11 -3.78 0.99
C THR A 36 -12.18 -2.43 1.71
N ARG A 37 -13.39 -1.90 1.92
CA ARG A 37 -13.60 -0.68 2.72
C ARG A 37 -13.72 -1.04 4.20
N ASN A 38 -12.74 -0.67 5.03
CA ASN A 38 -12.72 -0.99 6.47
C ASN A 38 -12.03 0.10 7.32
N PRO A 39 -12.58 1.32 7.41
CA PRO A 39 -11.89 2.46 8.02
C PRO A 39 -11.50 2.27 9.49
N ASP A 40 -12.27 1.50 10.26
CA ASP A 40 -12.01 1.29 11.70
C ASP A 40 -10.99 0.16 11.97
N GLY A 41 -10.70 -0.65 10.95
CA GLY A 41 -9.85 -1.83 11.08
C GLY A 41 -8.65 -1.87 10.13
N ASP A 42 -8.48 -0.85 9.30
CA ASP A 42 -7.41 -0.72 8.32
C ASP A 42 -6.18 -0.02 8.91
N GLY A 43 -5.01 -0.27 8.33
CA GLY A 43 -3.72 0.28 8.73
C GLY A 43 -2.64 -0.13 7.73
N ALA A 44 -1.54 0.62 7.66
CA ALA A 44 -0.50 0.42 6.65
C ALA A 44 0.90 0.69 7.21
N HIS A 45 1.78 -0.29 7.08
CA HIS A 45 3.20 -0.13 7.38
C HIS A 45 3.96 0.23 6.10
N TYR A 46 4.77 1.27 6.14
CA TYR A 46 5.64 1.66 5.02
C TYR A 46 7.08 1.27 5.38
N PRO A 47 7.60 0.12 4.94
CA PRO A 47 8.90 -0.38 5.42
C PRO A 47 10.11 0.38 4.87
N ASP A 48 9.96 1.06 3.72
CA ASP A 48 11.06 1.76 3.06
C ASP A 48 11.34 3.15 3.65
N ILE A 49 10.39 3.71 4.40
CA ILE A 49 10.48 5.04 5.03
C ILE A 49 9.97 4.95 6.48
N ASP A 50 10.39 5.85 7.37
CA ASP A 50 9.95 5.83 8.77
C ASP A 50 8.50 6.34 8.94
N LEU A 51 7.54 5.75 8.22
CA LEU A 51 6.13 6.13 8.17
C LEU A 51 5.25 4.93 8.52
N ASP A 52 4.21 5.18 9.30
CA ASP A 52 3.21 4.20 9.67
C ASP A 52 1.82 4.83 9.68
N LEU A 53 0.80 4.03 9.37
CA LEU A 53 -0.60 4.33 9.63
C LEU A 53 -1.12 3.23 10.57
N PRO A 54 -1.10 3.46 11.90
CA PRO A 54 -1.56 2.47 12.86
C PRO A 54 -3.01 2.06 12.60
N ARG A 55 -3.34 0.83 12.99
CA ARG A 55 -4.68 0.26 12.74
C ARG A 55 -5.79 1.13 13.35
N GLY A 56 -6.75 1.56 12.52
CA GLY A 56 -7.87 2.41 12.91
C GLY A 56 -7.49 3.87 13.17
N ALA A 57 -6.23 4.26 12.95
CA ALA A 57 -5.79 5.64 13.08
C ALA A 57 -6.23 6.48 11.87
N ARG A 58 -6.28 7.80 12.07
CA ARG A 58 -6.59 8.79 11.02
C ARG A 58 -5.40 9.67 10.65
N HIS A 59 -4.27 9.46 11.29
CA HIS A 59 -3.05 10.24 11.13
C HIS A 59 -1.85 9.31 11.02
N TYR A 60 -0.84 9.77 10.31
CA TYR A 60 0.42 9.07 10.14
C TYR A 60 1.34 9.30 11.34
N THR A 61 2.20 8.33 11.62
CA THR A 61 3.22 8.40 12.67
C THR A 61 4.57 7.96 12.13
N HIS A 62 5.64 8.40 12.78
CA HIS A 62 6.89 7.66 12.78
C HIS A 62 6.71 6.29 13.44
N ARG A 63 7.66 5.36 13.24
CA ARG A 63 7.56 4.01 13.83
C ARG A 63 7.63 3.99 15.36
N ASP A 64 8.16 5.05 15.97
CA ASP A 64 8.17 5.24 17.42
C ASP A 64 6.85 5.80 17.99
N GLY A 65 5.88 6.09 17.12
CA GLY A 65 4.57 6.62 17.49
C GLY A 65 4.51 8.15 17.61
N THR A 66 5.62 8.86 17.39
CA THR A 66 5.58 10.32 17.25
C THR A 66 4.85 10.71 15.95
N PRO A 67 4.13 11.85 15.92
CA PRO A 67 3.47 12.31 14.69
C PRO A 67 4.49 12.50 13.55
N TYR A 68 4.15 11.99 12.36
CA TYR A 68 4.95 12.17 11.14
C TYR A 68 4.77 13.57 10.54
#